data_AF-A0A497P2D6-F1
#
_entry.id   AF-A0A497P2D6-F1
#
_cell.length_a   1.000
_cell.length_b   1.000
_cell.length_c   1.000
_cell.angle_alpha   90.00
_cell.angle_beta   90.00
_cell.angle_gamma   90.00
#
_symmetry.space_group_name_H-M   'P 1'
#
loop_
_entity.id
_entity.type
_entity.pdbx_description
1 polymer ?
#
loop_
_entity_poly.entity_id
_entity_poly.type
_entity_poly.pdbx_seq_one_letter_code
_entity_poly.pdbx_strand_id
1 'polypeptide(L)' 'MGEKTKVTASSSKLRSLKTTLPIRIADELDIKAGSWLDWEIRELNNERVMVARKID' A
#
# COMPACT_ATOMS: atom_id res chain seq x y z
N MET A 1 -1.72 -7.24 13.25
CA MET A 1 -0.58 -6.30 13.28
C MET A 1 0.20 -6.55 12.01
N GLY A 2 0.09 -5.67 11.04
CA GLY A 2 0.54 -5.87 9.66
C GLY A 2 1.98 -5.46 9.40
N GLU A 3 2.41 -5.60 8.14
CA GLU A 3 3.65 -5.02 7.65
C GLU A 3 3.44 -3.53 7.38
N LYS A 4 4.33 -2.65 7.84
CA LYS A 4 4.20 -1.20 7.66
C LYS A 4 5.19 -0.70 6.62
N THR A 5 4.71 0.10 5.67
CA THR A 5 5.57 0.69 4.63
C THR A 5 5.27 2.16 4.44
N LYS A 6 6.29 2.93 4.09
CA LYS A 6 6.14 4.32 3.66
C LYS A 6 5.97 4.39 2.14
N VAL A 7 4.94 5.09 1.69
CA VAL A 7 4.72 5.35 0.27
C VAL A 7 5.84 6.22 -0.26
N THR A 8 6.49 5.78 -1.34
CA THR A 8 7.60 6.49 -1.96
C THR A 8 7.40 6.55 -3.47
N ALA A 9 8.01 7.55 -4.11
CA ALA A 9 8.10 7.58 -5.56
C ALA A 9 8.83 6.33 -6.06
N SER A 10 8.41 5.80 -7.21
CA SER A 10 9.07 4.63 -7.80
C SER A 10 10.53 4.94 -8.09
N SER A 11 11.41 4.07 -7.60
CA SER A 11 12.87 4.17 -7.78
C SER A 11 13.44 2.78 -7.95
N SER A 12 14.30 2.60 -8.95
CA SER A 12 14.93 1.32 -9.31
C SER A 12 16.08 0.90 -8.39
N LYS A 13 16.44 1.72 -7.38
CA LYS A 13 17.60 1.46 -6.51
C LYS A 13 17.38 0.41 -5.41
N LEU A 14 16.13 0.04 -5.11
CA LEU A 14 15.81 -0.86 -3.99
C LEU A 14 15.46 -2.27 -4.48
N ARG A 15 16.00 -3.29 -3.82
CA ARG A 15 15.77 -4.73 -4.10
C ARG A 15 14.38 -5.25 -3.69
N SER A 16 13.49 -4.40 -3.18
CA SER A 16 12.15 -4.81 -2.77
C SER A 16 11.17 -4.87 -3.94
N LEU A 17 10.23 -5.81 -3.89
CA LEU A 17 9.09 -5.83 -4.79
C LEU A 17 8.21 -4.60 -4.49
N LYS A 18 7.73 -3.93 -5.54
CA LYS A 18 6.92 -2.71 -5.44
C LYS A 18 5.67 -2.88 -6.27
N THR A 19 4.56 -2.32 -5.78
CA THR A 19 3.34 -2.16 -6.56
C THR A 19 3.05 -0.68 -6.78
N THR A 20 2.45 -0.35 -7.91
CA THR A 20 2.02 1.01 -8.22
C THR A 20 0.59 1.20 -7.71
N LEU A 21 0.34 2.26 -6.95
CA LEU A 21 -1.02 2.68 -6.61
C LEU A 21 -1.58 3.53 -7.77
N PRO A 22 -2.68 3.12 -8.41
CA PRO A 22 -3.33 3.95 -9.43
C PRO A 22 -3.74 5.30 -8.83
N ILE A 23 -3.50 6.38 -9.58
CA ILE A 23 -3.66 7.75 -9.07
C ILE A 23 -5.06 8.03 -8.51
N ARG A 24 -6.12 7.52 -9.16
CA ARG A 24 -7.51 7.70 -8.69
C ARG A 24 -7.74 7.10 -7.30
N ILE A 25 -7.20 5.91 -7.05
CA ILE A 25 -7.31 5.23 -5.75
C ILE A 25 -6.52 5.99 -4.68
N ALA A 26 -5.34 6.50 -5.06
CA ALA A 26 -4.52 7.31 -4.16
C ALA A 26 -5.24 8.61 -3.76
N ASP A 27 -5.85 9.30 -4.72
CA ASP A 27 -6.62 10.53 -4.47
C ASP A 27 -7.86 10.26 -3.59
N GLU A 28 -8.65 9.22 -3.89
CA GLU A 28 -9.85 8.87 -3.10
C GLU A 28 -9.53 8.51 -1.65
N LEU A 29 -8.33 7.96 -1.39
CA LEU A 29 -7.89 7.54 -0.06
C LEU A 29 -6.94 8.55 0.62
N ASP A 30 -6.71 9.73 0.02
CA ASP A 30 -5.74 10.75 0.46
C ASP A 30 -4.32 10.16 0.72
N ILE A 31 -3.90 9.21 -0.12
CA ILE A 31 -2.58 8.59 -0.03
C ILE A 31 -1.60 9.40 -0.89
N LYS A 32 -0.52 9.89 -0.27
CA LYS A 32 0.53 10.65 -0.95
C LYS A 32 1.91 10.07 -0.69
N ALA A 33 2.89 10.54 -1.46
CA ALA A 33 4.29 10.25 -1.15
C ALA A 33 4.59 10.69 0.29
N GLY A 34 5.08 9.76 1.10
CA GLY A 34 5.35 9.96 2.51
C GLY A 34 4.29 9.40 3.47
N SER A 35 3.09 9.07 2.99
CA SER A 35 2.07 8.39 3.80
C SER A 35 2.53 7.03 4.27
N TRP A 36 1.97 6.57 5.38
CA TRP A 36 2.23 5.26 5.96
C TRP A 36 1.05 4.33 5.77
N LEU A 37 1.35 3.13 5.28
CA LEU A 37 0.37 2.07 5.08
C LEU A 37 0.69 0.90 6.01
N ASP A 38 -0.35 0.38 6.67
CA ASP A 38 -0.35 -0.91 7.37
C ASP A 38 -1.03 -1.97 6.49
N TRP A 39 -0.28 -3.01 6.16
CA TRP A 39 -0.68 -4.05 5.23
C TRP A 39 -1.02 -5.34 5.94
N GLU A 40 -2.08 -6.00 5.49
CA GLU A 40 -2.42 -7.34 5.94
C GLU A 40 -2.99 -8.18 4.80
N ILE A 41 -2.85 -9.50 4.92
CA ILE A 41 -3.50 -10.46 4.03
C ILE A 41 -4.75 -10.95 4.76
N ARG A 42 -5.90 -10.92 4.09
CA ARG A 42 -7.16 -11.45 4.58
C ARG A 42 -7.79 -12.40 3.56
N GLU A 43 -8.68 -13.27 4.02
CA GLU A 43 -9.58 -14.01 3.15
C GLU A 43 -10.95 -13.34 3.15
N LEU A 44 -11.43 -12.96 1.97
CA LEU A 44 -12.74 -12.36 1.76
C LEU A 44 -13.42 -13.10 0.61
N ASN A 45 -14.63 -13.62 0.82
CA ASN A 45 -15.39 -14.33 -0.21
C ASN A 45 -14.60 -15.44 -0.93
N ASN A 46 -13.78 -16.19 -0.18
CA ASN A 46 -12.91 -17.25 -0.71
C ASN A 46 -11.77 -16.76 -1.63
N GLU A 47 -11.45 -15.46 -1.57
CA GLU A 47 -10.31 -14.83 -2.25
C GLU A 47 -9.31 -14.29 -1.21
N ARG A 48 -8.01 -14.45 -1.50
CA ARG A 48 -6.96 -13.81 -0.70
C ARG A 48 -6.80 -12.37 -1.16
N VAL A 49 -7.09 -11.43 -0.28
CA VAL A 49 -7.00 -10.00 -0.53
C VAL A 49 -5.87 -9.39 0.30
N MET A 50 -5.16 -8.43 -0.29
CA MET A 50 -4.20 -7.58 0.40
C MET A 50 -4.92 -6.27 0.78
N VAL A 51 -4.97 -5.97 2.07
CA VAL A 51 -5.61 -4.76 2.59
C VAL A 51 -4.53 -3.78 3.01
N ALA A 52 -4.56 -2.57 2.44
CA ALA A 52 -3.69 -1.45 2.80
C ALA A 52 -4.50 -0.41 3.57
N ARG A 53 -4.08 -0.08 4.80
CA ARG A 53 -4.73 0.97 5.61
C ARG A 53 -3.78 2.14 5.80
N LYS A 54 -4.24 3.36 5.47
CA LYS A 54 -3.55 4.59 5.84
C LYS A 54 -3.59 4.76 7.36
N ILE A 55 -2.44 5.05 7.97
CA ILE A 55 -2.29 5.16 9.43
C ILE A 55 -1.71 6.49 9.90
N ASP A 56 -1.65 7.49 9.00
CA ASP A 56 -1.24 8.87 9.26
C ASP A 56 -2.32 9.88 8.85
#